data_AF-A0A538BEW3-F1
#
_entry.id   AF-A0A538BEW3-F1
#
_cell.length_a   1.000
_cell.length_b   1.000
_cell.length_c   1.000
_cell.angle_alpha   90.00
_cell.angle_beta   90.00
_cell.angle_gamma   90.00
#
_symmetry.space_group_name_H-M   'P 1'
#
loop_
_entity.id
_entity.type
_entity.pdbx_description
1 polymer ?
#
loop_
_entity_poly.entity_id
_entity_poly.type
_entity_poly.pdbx_seq_one_letter_code
_entity_poly.pdbx_strand_id
1 'polypeptide(L)'
;MLKGLTKRVREDEGFTLIELMVVVLIIGILIAIALPTFLGARNRANDKAAATLATIETSLSFVDSTSPGSTGPNQISVDVPSGTVWDAAAWSKSGTCYYVEDDSQNGTFYGSAAVASGGDCLGTDANGVSGPSW
;
A
#
# COMPACT_ATOMS: atom_id res chain seq x y z
N MET A 1 59.86 65.02 0.84
CA MET A 1 59.56 63.56 0.89
C MET A 1 58.72 63.33 2.14
N LEU A 2 57.59 62.63 2.20
CA LEU A 2 56.83 61.84 1.24
C LEU A 2 55.36 61.80 1.76
N LYS A 3 54.43 62.05 0.83
CA LYS A 3 52.99 61.69 0.73
C LYS A 3 52.21 61.14 1.93
N GLY A 4 51.03 61.73 2.10
CA GLY A 4 50.02 61.40 3.09
C GLY A 4 49.39 60.02 3.00
N LEU A 5 48.91 59.57 4.14
CA LEU A 5 48.10 58.38 4.36
C LEU A 5 46.73 58.81 4.90
N THR A 6 45.99 59.58 4.11
CA THR A 6 44.56 59.81 4.33
C THR A 6 43.81 58.88 3.39
N LYS A 7 43.31 57.73 3.85
CA LYS A 7 42.26 57.02 3.11
C LYS A 7 41.43 56.08 3.99
N ARG A 8 40.23 56.60 4.29
CA ARG A 8 38.94 55.90 4.51
C ARG A 8 38.88 54.93 5.69
N VAL A 9 38.41 55.48 6.82
CA VAL A 9 37.56 54.72 7.75
C VAL A 9 36.39 54.19 6.92
N ARG A 10 36.23 52.87 6.86
CA ARG A 10 35.06 52.23 6.28
C ARG A 10 33.85 52.63 7.12
N GLU A 11 32.83 53.16 6.47
CA GLU A 11 31.50 53.32 7.06
C GLU A 11 30.95 51.91 7.27
N ASP A 12 31.16 51.34 8.46
CA ASP A 12 30.41 50.18 8.91
C ASP A 12 28.98 50.68 9.22
N GLU A 13 28.13 50.75 8.19
CA GLU A 13 26.69 50.92 8.33
C GLU A 13 26.13 49.71 9.08
N GLY A 14 26.01 49.86 10.40
CA GLY A 14 25.41 48.86 11.27
C GLY A 14 23.90 48.74 11.01
N PHE A 15 23.43 47.49 10.88
CA PHE A 15 22.02 47.14 10.77
C PHE A 15 21.21 47.83 11.88
N THR A 16 20.12 48.50 11.51
CA THR A 16 19.28 49.16 12.51
C THR A 16 18.36 48.16 13.19
N LEU A 17 18.10 48.32 14.49
CA LEU A 17 17.16 47.45 15.22
C LEU A 17 15.75 47.47 14.60
N ILE A 18 15.35 48.61 14.03
CA ILE A 18 14.06 48.77 13.36
C ILE A 18 13.97 47.93 12.09
N GLU A 19 15.06 47.79 11.34
CA GLU A 19 15.12 46.97 10.12
C GLU A 19 14.91 45.49 10.45
N LEU A 20 15.53 45.01 11.53
CA LEU A 20 15.32 43.64 12.00
C LEU A 20 13.89 43.43 12.51
N MET A 21 13.29 44.42 13.17
CA MET A 21 11.89 44.35 13.62
C MET A 21 10.89 44.22 12.46
N VAL A 22 11.08 45.00 11.38
CA VAL A 22 10.21 44.92 10.21
C VAL A 22 10.33 43.55 9.53
N VAL A 23 11.53 42.97 9.48
CA VAL A 23 11.76 41.64 8.90
C VAL A 23 11.01 40.55 9.68
N VAL A 24 11.12 40.50 11.01
CA VAL A 24 10.40 39.48 11.80
C VAL A 24 8.88 39.67 11.74
N LEU A 25 8.40 40.91 11.59
CA LEU A 25 6.99 41.22 11.37
C LEU A 25 6.49 40.64 10.04
N ILE A 26 7.24 40.83 8.95
CA ILE A 26 6.87 40.27 7.64
C ILE A 26 6.90 38.74 7.69
N ILE A 27 7.93 38.13 8.27
CA ILE A 27 8.03 36.67 8.43
C ILE A 27 6.85 36.13 9.26
N GLY A 28 6.46 36.83 10.32
CA GLY A 28 5.30 36.45 11.14
C GLY A 28 3.99 36.41 10.35
N ILE A 29 3.75 37.41 9.49
CA ILE A 29 2.55 37.47 8.63
C ILE A 29 2.55 36.30 7.63
N LEU A 30 3.71 35.99 7.02
CA LEU A 30 3.82 34.89 6.07
C LEU A 30 3.57 33.53 6.73
N ILE A 31 4.13 33.30 7.92
CA ILE A 31 3.95 32.06 8.69
C ILE A 31 2.47 31.87 9.08
N ALA A 32 1.78 32.94 9.48
CA ALA A 32 0.37 32.88 9.89
C ALA A 32 -0.55 32.32 8.79
N ILE A 33 -0.25 32.59 7.52
CA ILE A 33 -1.03 32.09 6.37
C ILE A 33 -0.49 30.73 5.88
N ALA A 34 0.82 30.53 5.93
CA ALA A 34 1.47 29.32 5.42
C ALA A 34 1.26 28.08 6.30
N LEU A 35 1.23 28.22 7.62
CA LEU A 35 1.08 27.07 8.53
C LEU A 35 -0.24 26.28 8.37
N PRO A 36 -1.43 26.90 8.39
CA PRO A 36 -2.68 26.13 8.28
C PRO A 36 -2.79 25.40 6.94
N THR A 37 -2.31 26.03 5.86
CA THR A 37 -2.31 25.42 4.52
C THR A 37 -1.32 24.26 4.41
N PHE A 38 -0.12 24.41 4.99
CA PHE A 38 0.90 23.36 5.04
C PHE A 38 0.45 22.15 5.87
N LEU A 39 -0.14 22.38 7.06
CA LEU A 39 -0.67 21.30 7.91
C LEU A 39 -1.80 20.53 7.21
N GLY A 40 -2.74 21.23 6.55
CA GLY A 40 -3.78 20.58 5.77
C GLY A 40 -3.25 19.79 4.57
N ALA A 41 -2.20 20.28 3.89
CA ALA A 41 -1.53 19.55 2.82
C ALA A 41 -0.81 18.30 3.34
N ARG A 42 -0.11 18.39 4.47
CA ARG A 42 0.58 17.28 5.13
C ARG A 42 -0.40 16.18 5.53
N ASN A 43 -1.52 16.54 6.15
CA ASN A 43 -2.56 15.58 6.55
C ASN A 43 -3.14 14.87 5.33
N ARG A 44 -3.53 15.62 4.29
CA ARG A 44 -4.03 15.03 3.03
C ARG A 44 -3.01 14.12 2.36
N ALA A 45 -1.72 14.44 2.42
CA ALA A 45 -0.66 13.58 1.89
C ALA A 45 -0.52 12.29 2.70
N ASN A 46 -0.57 12.37 4.04
CA ASN A 46 -0.55 11.20 4.92
C ASN A 46 -1.79 10.31 4.73
N ASP A 47 -2.98 10.90 4.64
CA ASP A 47 -4.23 10.16 4.42
C ASP A 47 -4.21 9.44 3.07
N LYS A 48 -3.70 10.10 2.01
CA LYS A 48 -3.48 9.48 0.70
C LYS A 48 -2.45 8.36 0.76
N ALA A 49 -1.35 8.53 1.49
CA ALA A 49 -0.35 7.49 1.65
C ALA A 49 -0.94 6.26 2.36
N ALA A 50 -1.70 6.45 3.43
CA ALA A 50 -2.40 5.38 4.15
C ALA A 50 -3.43 4.66 3.25
N ALA A 51 -4.24 5.39 2.48
CA ALA A 51 -5.19 4.80 1.54
C ALA A 51 -4.49 4.00 0.43
N THR A 52 -3.32 4.46 -0.03
CA THR A 52 -2.52 3.76 -1.04
C THR A 52 -1.97 2.45 -0.49
N LEU A 53 -1.52 2.42 0.77
CA LEU A 53 -1.04 1.19 1.43
C LEU A 53 -2.13 0.11 1.52
N ALA A 54 -3.37 0.50 1.86
CA ALA A 54 -4.51 -0.42 1.85
C ALA A 54 -4.88 -0.94 0.45
N THR A 55 -4.40 -0.28 -0.61
CA THR A 55 -4.57 -0.76 -2.00
C THR A 55 -3.41 -1.67 -2.44
N ILE A 56 -2.25 -1.55 -1.78
CA ILE A 56 -1.06 -2.39 -2.04
C ILE A 56 -1.22 -3.76 -1.36
N GLU A 57 -1.85 -3.82 -0.19
CA GLU A 57 -2.38 -5.07 0.31
C GLU A 57 -3.60 -5.43 -0.55
N THR A 58 -3.43 -6.33 -1.52
CA THR A 58 -4.58 -6.98 -2.17
C THR A 58 -5.36 -7.68 -1.06
N SER A 59 -6.37 -7.03 -0.51
CA SER A 59 -7.25 -7.61 0.49
C SER A 59 -7.89 -8.84 -0.13
N LEU A 60 -7.38 -10.02 0.22
CA LEU A 60 -7.98 -11.27 -0.19
C LEU A 60 -9.33 -11.35 0.51
N SER A 61 -10.39 -11.49 -0.28
CA SER A 61 -11.72 -11.80 0.21
C SER A 61 -11.91 -13.31 0.19
N PHE A 62 -12.48 -13.87 1.25
CA PHE A 62 -12.78 -15.29 1.32
C PHE A 62 -14.27 -15.50 1.05
N VAL A 63 -14.58 -16.50 0.23
CA VAL A 63 -15.94 -16.95 -0.04
C VAL A 63 -16.06 -18.44 0.21
N ASP A 64 -17.30 -18.88 0.41
CA ASP A 64 -17.62 -20.28 0.60
C ASP A 64 -17.32 -21.10 -0.68
N SER A 65 -17.41 -22.42 -0.56
CA SER A 65 -17.18 -23.38 -1.64
C SER A 65 -18.41 -23.60 -2.55
N THR A 66 -19.44 -22.78 -2.38
CA THR A 66 -20.69 -22.82 -3.14
C THR A 66 -20.71 -21.79 -4.27
N SER A 67 -21.37 -22.13 -5.38
CA SER A 67 -21.45 -21.24 -6.55
C SER A 67 -22.18 -19.93 -6.23
N PRO A 68 -21.66 -18.76 -6.66
CA PRO A 68 -20.41 -18.59 -7.40
C PRO A 68 -19.19 -18.59 -6.45
N GLY A 69 -18.15 -19.37 -6.82
CA GLY A 69 -16.90 -19.49 -6.06
C GLY A 69 -16.01 -18.26 -6.17
N SER A 70 -14.69 -18.48 -6.27
CA SER A 70 -13.79 -17.41 -6.67
C SER A 70 -14.24 -16.87 -8.04
N THR A 71 -14.19 -15.56 -8.21
CA THR A 71 -14.50 -14.84 -9.45
C THR A 71 -13.29 -14.05 -9.98
N GLY A 72 -12.16 -14.11 -9.28
CA GLY A 72 -10.94 -13.40 -9.65
C GLY A 72 -9.78 -13.60 -8.66
N PRO A 73 -8.62 -13.00 -8.94
CA PRO A 73 -7.37 -13.27 -8.19
C PRO A 73 -7.36 -12.76 -6.75
N ASN A 74 -8.28 -11.88 -6.39
CA ASN A 74 -8.39 -11.30 -5.05
C ASN A 74 -9.49 -11.97 -4.21
N GLN A 75 -10.00 -13.12 -4.67
CA GLN A 75 -11.05 -13.88 -3.99
C GLN A 75 -10.64 -15.34 -3.89
N ILE A 76 -10.61 -15.87 -2.67
CA ILE A 76 -10.30 -17.26 -2.39
C ILE A 76 -11.60 -17.96 -1.99
N SER A 77 -12.02 -18.96 -2.76
CA SER A 77 -13.07 -19.88 -2.34
C SER A 77 -12.46 -20.93 -1.42
N VAL A 78 -13.06 -21.15 -0.26
CA VAL A 78 -12.56 -22.07 0.76
C VAL A 78 -13.59 -23.16 1.00
N ASP A 79 -13.14 -24.41 1.05
CA ASP A 79 -13.93 -25.56 1.47
C ASP A 79 -13.26 -26.25 2.68
N VAL A 80 -14.06 -26.79 3.59
CA VAL A 80 -13.56 -27.58 4.73
C VAL A 80 -14.34 -28.89 4.76
N PRO A 81 -13.96 -29.87 3.93
CA PRO A 81 -14.71 -31.12 3.76
C PRO A 81 -14.77 -31.95 5.04
N SER A 82 -13.72 -31.87 5.87
CA SER A 82 -13.61 -32.59 7.14
C SER A 82 -12.70 -31.86 8.12
N GLY A 83 -12.62 -32.32 9.38
CA GLY A 83 -11.73 -31.73 10.39
C GLY A 83 -10.23 -31.93 10.15
N THR A 84 -9.85 -32.69 9.12
CA THR A 84 -8.46 -33.00 8.76
C THR A 84 -8.07 -32.49 7.37
N VAL A 85 -9.02 -31.93 6.62
CA VAL A 85 -8.84 -31.49 5.23
C VAL A 85 -9.29 -30.05 5.08
N TRP A 86 -8.48 -29.23 4.43
CA TRP A 86 -8.82 -27.86 4.05
C TRP A 86 -8.48 -27.61 2.59
N ASP A 87 -9.39 -26.97 1.88
CA ASP A 87 -9.24 -26.69 0.47
C ASP A 87 -9.40 -25.20 0.19
N ALA A 88 -8.66 -24.71 -0.80
CA ALA A 88 -8.86 -23.38 -1.35
C ALA A 88 -8.65 -23.31 -2.85
N ALA A 89 -9.41 -22.45 -3.51
CA ALA A 89 -9.29 -22.20 -4.94
C ALA A 89 -9.39 -20.70 -5.27
N ALA A 90 -8.66 -20.25 -6.28
CA ALA A 90 -8.72 -18.88 -6.78
C ALA A 90 -8.49 -18.80 -8.30
N TRP A 91 -9.25 -17.92 -8.97
CA TRP A 91 -8.99 -17.59 -10.37
C TRP A 91 -7.76 -16.70 -10.52
N SER A 92 -6.83 -17.10 -11.38
CA SER A 92 -5.85 -16.18 -11.93
C SER A 92 -6.50 -15.20 -12.92
N LYS A 93 -5.91 -14.01 -13.05
CA LYS A 93 -6.23 -13.05 -14.12
C LYS A 93 -6.07 -13.66 -15.52
N SER A 94 -5.27 -14.71 -15.67
CA SER A 94 -5.08 -15.45 -16.92
C SER A 94 -6.24 -16.39 -17.29
N GLY A 95 -7.26 -16.54 -16.42
CA GLY A 95 -8.35 -17.48 -16.65
C GLY A 95 -8.00 -18.92 -16.33
N THR A 96 -7.16 -19.13 -15.30
CA THR A 96 -6.83 -20.46 -14.78
C THR A 96 -7.24 -20.54 -13.33
N CYS A 97 -8.03 -21.54 -12.95
CA CYS A 97 -8.36 -21.79 -11.55
C CYS A 97 -7.22 -22.59 -10.94
N TYR A 98 -6.62 -22.05 -9.88
CA TYR A 98 -5.62 -22.76 -9.08
C TYR A 98 -6.25 -23.16 -7.77
N TYR A 99 -5.92 -24.35 -7.29
CA TYR A 99 -6.43 -24.86 -6.02
C TYR A 99 -5.37 -25.61 -5.24
N VAL A 100 -5.57 -25.65 -3.92
CA VAL A 100 -4.75 -26.33 -2.93
C VAL A 100 -5.68 -27.16 -2.04
N GLU A 101 -5.26 -28.37 -1.75
CA GLU A 101 -5.84 -29.23 -0.72
C GLU A 101 -4.73 -29.48 0.32
N ASP A 102 -5.04 -29.32 1.59
CA ASP A 102 -4.18 -29.73 2.69
C ASP A 102 -4.90 -30.79 3.51
N ASP A 103 -4.36 -32.01 3.52
CA ASP A 103 -4.83 -33.10 4.39
C ASP A 103 -3.74 -33.43 5.41
N SER A 104 -4.07 -33.35 6.69
CA SER A 104 -3.17 -33.72 7.79
C SER A 104 -2.60 -35.15 7.70
N GLN A 105 -3.23 -36.05 6.95
CA GLN A 105 -2.80 -37.44 6.77
C GLN A 105 -1.99 -37.65 5.48
N ASN A 106 -2.34 -36.95 4.40
CA ASN A 106 -1.78 -37.18 3.07
C ASN A 106 -0.83 -36.06 2.60
N GLY A 107 -0.81 -34.92 3.29
CA GLY A 107 0.01 -33.75 2.99
C GLY A 107 -0.73 -32.70 2.14
N THR A 108 0.03 -31.72 1.64
CA THR A 108 -0.50 -30.64 0.80
C THR A 108 -0.37 -30.98 -0.68
N PHE A 109 -1.46 -30.84 -1.41
CA PHE A 109 -1.56 -31.05 -2.85
C PHE A 109 -1.96 -29.76 -3.55
N TYR A 110 -1.53 -29.60 -4.80
CA TYR A 110 -1.84 -28.44 -5.62
C TYR A 110 -2.32 -28.89 -6.99
N GLY A 111 -3.17 -28.09 -7.60
CA GLY A 111 -3.62 -28.33 -8.96
C GLY A 111 -4.12 -27.06 -9.64
N SER A 112 -4.44 -27.22 -10.92
CA SER A 112 -5.02 -26.16 -11.72
C SER A 112 -5.93 -26.73 -12.79
N ALA A 113 -7.06 -26.09 -13.03
CA ALA A 113 -7.97 -26.42 -14.12
C ALA A 113 -8.22 -25.18 -14.99
N ALA A 114 -8.28 -25.40 -16.31
CA ALA A 114 -8.64 -24.36 -17.27
C ALA A 114 -10.14 -23.98 -17.17
N VAL A 115 -10.97 -24.90 -16.69
CA VAL A 115 -12.37 -24.70 -16.31
C VAL A 115 -12.67 -25.68 -15.17
N ALA A 116 -12.85 -25.20 -13.95
CA ALA A 116 -13.36 -26.03 -12.85
C ALA A 116 -14.88 -26.24 -13.05
N SER A 117 -15.44 -27.23 -12.38
CA SER A 117 -16.74 -27.84 -12.65
C SER A 117 -17.86 -26.80 -12.95
N GLY A 118 -18.34 -26.73 -14.19
CA GLY A 118 -19.46 -25.83 -14.56
C GLY A 118 -19.10 -24.35 -14.78
N GLY A 119 -17.82 -23.98 -14.74
CA GLY A 119 -17.35 -22.61 -15.02
C GLY A 119 -16.98 -21.78 -13.80
N ASP A 120 -17.14 -22.33 -12.60
CA ASP A 120 -16.73 -21.70 -11.33
C ASP A 120 -15.33 -22.17 -10.90
N CYS A 121 -14.74 -21.51 -9.91
CA CYS A 121 -13.50 -21.94 -9.26
C CYS A 121 -13.78 -22.07 -7.75
N LEU A 122 -14.15 -23.27 -7.34
CA LEU A 122 -14.64 -23.57 -6.00
C LEU A 122 -13.55 -24.26 -5.19
N GLY A 123 -13.51 -24.02 -3.87
CA GLY A 123 -12.67 -24.81 -2.97
C GLY A 123 -12.94 -26.31 -3.09
N THR A 124 -14.19 -26.71 -3.36
CA THR A 124 -14.57 -28.11 -3.57
C THR A 124 -13.89 -28.77 -4.77
N ASP A 125 -13.45 -28.01 -5.78
CA ASP A 125 -12.69 -28.56 -6.92
C ASP A 125 -11.29 -29.01 -6.52
N ALA A 126 -10.81 -28.65 -5.32
CA ALA A 126 -9.56 -29.12 -4.77
C ALA A 126 -9.66 -30.53 -4.15
N ASN A 127 -10.86 -31.02 -3.84
CA ASN A 127 -11.05 -32.31 -3.17
C ASN A 127 -10.55 -33.49 -4.00
N GLY A 128 -9.67 -34.30 -3.42
CA GLY A 128 -9.16 -35.53 -4.03
C GLY A 128 -8.10 -35.28 -5.10
N VAL A 129 -7.49 -34.10 -5.10
CA VAL A 129 -6.44 -33.75 -6.07
C VAL A 129 -5.16 -34.46 -5.68
N SER A 130 -4.74 -35.40 -6.52
CA SER A 130 -3.49 -36.17 -6.34
C SER A 130 -2.34 -35.67 -7.22
N GLY A 131 -2.37 -34.37 -7.57
CA GLY A 131 -1.35 -33.73 -8.41
C GLY A 131 0.01 -33.59 -7.70
N PRO A 132 1.12 -33.45 -8.43
CA PRO A 132 2.44 -33.34 -7.82
C PRO A 132 2.53 -32.10 -6.91
N SER A 133 2.98 -32.31 -5.69
CA SER A 133 3.62 -31.26 -4.89
C SER A 133 4.88 -30.83 -5.65
N TRP A 134 4.91 -29.57 -6.08
CA TRP A 134 6.10 -28.98 -6.69
C TRP A 134 7.17 -28.69 -5.64
#